data_AF-A0A438D995-F1
#
_entry.id   AF-A0A438D995-F1
#
_cell.length_a   1.000
_cell.length_b   1.000
_cell.length_c   1.000
_cell.angle_alpha   90.00
_cell.angle_beta   90.00
_cell.angle_gamma   90.00
#
_symmetry.space_group_name_H-M   'P 1'
#
loop_
_entity.id
_entity.type
_entity.pdbx_description
1 polymer ?
#
loop_
_entity_poly.entity_id
_entity_poly.type
_entity_poly.pdbx_seq_one_letter_code
_entity_poly.pdbx_strand_id
1 'polypeptide(L)'
;MTTESSFVQPAIPKFDGYYDHWAMLMENFLRSKEYWGLVVNGVPVVAEDAVLTDAQRKHIEDQQLKDLKAKNYLFQALDRSILEKF
;
A
#
# COMPACT_ATOMS: atom_id res chain seq x y z
N MET A 1 16.88 -15.13 -28.89
CA MET A 1 17.12 -15.09 -27.44
C MET A 1 16.36 -13.89 -26.89
N THR A 2 15.10 -14.08 -26.52
CA THR A 2 14.30 -13.02 -25.89
C THR A 2 14.79 -12.92 -24.46
N THR A 3 15.46 -11.82 -24.11
CA THR A 3 15.77 -11.54 -22.71
C THR A 3 14.43 -11.29 -22.04
N GLU A 4 13.89 -12.29 -21.36
CA GLU A 4 12.90 -12.07 -20.32
C GLU A 4 13.52 -11.04 -19.39
N SER A 5 12.99 -9.81 -19.46
CA SER A 5 13.33 -8.77 -18.50
C SER A 5 12.92 -9.34 -17.15
N SER A 6 13.90 -9.80 -16.38
CA SER A 6 13.67 -10.30 -15.04
C SER A 6 13.16 -9.11 -14.23
N PHE A 7 11.84 -9.02 -14.11
CA PHE A 7 11.19 -8.03 -13.26
C PHE A 7 11.52 -8.42 -11.83
N VAL A 8 12.67 -7.95 -11.33
CA VAL A 8 13.06 -8.13 -9.94
C VAL A 8 11.96 -7.45 -9.13
N GLN A 9 11.30 -8.21 -8.26
CA GLN A 9 10.29 -7.62 -7.41
C GLN A 9 10.97 -6.53 -6.57
N PRO A 10 10.48 -5.28 -6.62
CA PRO A 10 11.07 -4.21 -5.83
C PRO A 10 10.99 -4.58 -4.35
N ALA A 11 12.11 -4.44 -3.64
CA ALA A 11 12.16 -4.65 -2.20
C ALA A 11 11.44 -3.51 -1.47
N ILE A 12 10.94 -3.80 -0.26
CA ILE A 12 10.30 -2.77 0.59
C ILE A 12 11.39 -1.78 1.03
N PRO A 13 11.26 -0.47 0.71
CA PRO A 13 12.23 0.53 1.15
C PRO A 13 12.20 0.69 2.67
N LYS A 14 13.35 0.48 3.33
CA LYS A 14 13.50 0.69 4.77
C LYS A 14 13.75 2.16 5.06
N PHE A 15 13.13 2.68 6.11
CA PHE A 15 13.38 4.04 6.56
C PHE A 15 14.73 4.12 7.29
N ASP A 16 15.56 5.06 6.88
CA ASP A 16 16.94 5.24 7.37
C ASP A 16 17.17 6.62 8.01
N GLY A 17 16.10 7.41 8.20
CA GLY A 17 16.16 8.77 8.73
C GLY A 17 15.94 9.86 7.68
N TYR A 18 16.03 9.56 6.38
CA TYR A 18 15.82 10.54 5.31
C TYR A 18 14.40 10.45 4.73
N TYR A 19 13.46 11.17 5.36
CA TYR A 19 12.04 11.09 5.03
C TYR A 19 11.71 11.34 3.55
N ASP A 20 12.17 12.44 2.96
CA ASP A 20 11.82 12.79 1.57
C ASP A 20 12.30 11.73 0.57
N HIS A 21 13.50 11.19 0.78
CA HIS A 21 14.05 10.14 -0.07
C HIS A 21 13.28 8.83 0.10
N TRP A 22 13.04 8.42 1.35
CA TRP A 22 12.27 7.21 1.66
C TRP A 22 10.84 7.28 1.11
N ALA A 23 10.17 8.43 1.27
CA ALA A 23 8.81 8.65 0.78
C ALA A 23 8.73 8.50 -0.75
N MET A 24 9.70 9.02 -1.50
CA MET A 24 9.78 8.85 -2.95
C MET A 24 9.93 7.38 -3.36
N LEU A 25 10.76 6.62 -2.66
CA LEU A 25 10.93 5.17 -2.92
C LEU A 25 9.66 4.39 -2.56
N MET A 26 9.05 4.71 -1.42
CA MET A 26 7.83 4.05 -0.94
C MET A 26 6.63 4.32 -1.86
N GLU A 27 6.49 5.55 -2.37
CA GLU A 27 5.47 5.89 -3.36
C GLU A 27 5.64 5.05 -4.64
N ASN A 28 6.85 4.98 -5.20
CA ASN A 28 7.12 4.15 -6.38
C ASN A 28 6.83 2.66 -6.13
N PHE A 29 7.23 2.16 -4.96
CA PHE A 29 6.94 0.80 -4.55
C PHE A 29 5.42 0.53 -4.50
N LEU A 30 4.64 1.39 -3.85
CA LEU A 30 3.17 1.25 -3.75
C LEU A 30 2.46 1.43 -5.10
N ARG A 31 2.98 2.29 -5.98
CA ARG A 31 2.48 2.43 -7.37
C ARG A 31 2.71 1.14 -8.17
N SER A 32 3.86 0.49 -8.01
CA SER A 32 4.14 -0.81 -8.66
C SER A 32 3.22 -1.95 -8.19
N LYS A 33 2.62 -1.81 -7.00
CA LYS A 33 1.63 -2.73 -6.43
C LYS A 33 0.18 -2.31 -6.69
N GLU A 34 -0.05 -1.19 -7.38
CA GLU A 34 -1.37 -0.58 -7.60
C GLU A 34 -2.11 -0.15 -6.31
N TYR A 35 -1.38 0.09 -5.22
CA TYR A 35 -1.96 0.47 -3.94
C TYR A 35 -1.99 1.98 -3.71
N TRP A 36 -1.18 2.74 -4.46
CA TRP A 36 -1.07 4.19 -4.26
C TRP A 36 -2.40 4.94 -4.36
N GLY A 37 -3.28 4.53 -5.27
CA GLY A 37 -4.61 5.15 -5.41
C GLY A 37 -5.45 5.05 -4.13
N LEU A 38 -5.30 3.97 -3.35
CA LEU A 38 -5.97 3.80 -2.07
C LEU A 38 -5.34 4.62 -0.96
N VAL A 39 -4.03 4.82 -0.98
CA VAL A 39 -3.34 5.67 0.01
C VAL A 39 -3.79 7.12 -0.12
N VAL A 40 -3.99 7.59 -1.37
CA VAL A 40 -4.44 8.97 -1.64
C VAL A 40 -5.94 9.15 -1.39
N ASN A 41 -6.77 8.24 -1.90
CA ASN A 41 -8.22 8.42 -1.92
C ASN A 41 -8.95 7.73 -0.75
N GLY A 42 -8.27 6.85 -0.03
CA GLY A 42 -8.88 6.00 0.99
C GLY A 42 -9.72 4.86 0.41
N VAL A 43 -10.19 3.98 1.30
CA VAL A 43 -11.20 2.97 0.98
C VAL A 43 -12.57 3.65 1.02
N PRO A 44 -13.46 3.41 0.03
CA PRO A 44 -14.82 3.94 0.06
C PRO A 44 -15.54 3.57 1.36
N VAL A 45 -16.05 4.58 2.06
CA VAL A 45 -16.91 4.39 3.24
C VAL A 45 -18.32 4.10 2.77
N VAL A 46 -18.86 2.98 3.23
CA VAL A 46 -20.24 2.58 2.96
C VAL A 46 -21.11 3.08 4.10
N ALA A 47 -22.24 3.72 3.79
CA ALA A 47 -23.24 4.07 4.81
C ALA A 47 -23.82 2.79 5.43
N GLU A 48 -24.04 2.78 6.75
CA GLU A 48 -24.51 1.59 7.50
C GLU A 48 -25.86 1.04 7.00
N ASP A 49 -26.67 1.87 6.34
CA ASP A 49 -27.99 1.55 5.80
C ASP A 49 -27.98 1.23 4.30
N ALA A 50 -26.82 1.28 3.63
CA ALA A 50 -26.73 1.05 2.20
C ALA A 50 -26.91 -0.45 1.85
N VAL A 51 -27.94 -0.76 1.07
CA VAL A 51 -28.11 -2.10 0.47
C VAL A 51 -27.11 -2.25 -0.67
N LEU A 52 -25.97 -2.85 -0.36
CA LEU A 52 -24.95 -3.17 -1.36
C LEU A 52 -25.30 -4.45 -2.11
N THR A 53 -25.14 -4.40 -3.42
CA THR A 53 -25.08 -5.59 -4.28
C THR A 53 -23.84 -6.44 -3.94
N ASP A 54 -23.87 -7.73 -4.26
CA ASP A 54 -22.72 -8.63 -4.03
C ASP A 54 -21.45 -8.14 -4.74
N ALA A 55 -21.59 -7.57 -5.94
CA ALA A 55 -20.48 -6.99 -6.69
C ALA A 55 -19.86 -5.79 -5.97
N GLN A 56 -20.67 -4.93 -5.36
CA GLN A 56 -20.17 -3.80 -4.57
C GLN A 56 -19.48 -4.27 -3.30
N ARG A 57 -20.05 -5.22 -2.55
CA ARG A 57 -19.41 -5.78 -1.35
C ARG A 57 -18.04 -6.34 -1.67
N LYS A 58 -17.94 -7.18 -2.70
CA LYS A 58 -16.66 -7.76 -3.13
C LYS A 58 -15.65 -6.69 -3.52
N HIS A 59 -16.08 -5.65 -4.23
CA HIS A 59 -15.20 -4.53 -4.57
C HIS A 59 -14.66 -3.83 -3.31
N ILE A 60 -15.51 -3.58 -2.31
CA ILE A 60 -15.10 -2.94 -1.05
C ILE A 60 -14.13 -3.83 -0.26
N GLU A 61 -14.41 -5.13 -0.16
CA GLU A 61 -13.51 -6.11 0.47
C GLU A 61 -12.13 -6.13 -0.22
N ASP A 62 -12.10 -6.10 -1.55
CA ASP A 62 -10.86 -6.04 -2.32
C ASP A 62 -10.07 -4.75 -2.03
N GLN A 63 -10.75 -3.59 -1.95
CA GLN A 63 -10.12 -2.32 -1.59
C GLN A 63 -9.61 -2.33 -0.13
N GLN A 64 -10.38 -2.87 0.82
CA GLN A 64 -9.95 -3.04 2.21
C GLN A 64 -8.72 -3.94 2.32
N LEU A 65 -8.68 -5.05 1.58
CA LEU A 65 -7.54 -5.95 1.57
C LEU A 65 -6.28 -5.26 1.02
N LYS A 66 -6.41 -4.46 -0.04
CA LYS A 66 -5.30 -3.68 -0.60
C LYS A 66 -4.81 -2.61 0.39
N ASP A 67 -5.72 -1.92 1.07
CA ASP A 67 -5.38 -0.95 2.12
C ASP A 67 -4.59 -1.60 3.27
N LEU A 68 -5.06 -2.76 3.76
CA LEU A 68 -4.34 -3.52 4.79
C LEU A 68 -2.94 -3.95 4.34
N LYS A 69 -2.77 -4.35 3.07
CA LYS A 69 -1.47 -4.70 2.51
C LYS A 69 -0.55 -3.47 2.42
N ALA A 70 -1.07 -2.32 1.98
CA ALA A 70 -0.31 -1.08 1.94
C ALA A 70 0.20 -0.68 3.33
N LYS A 71 -0.68 -0.71 4.34
CA LYS A 71 -0.32 -0.46 5.74
C LYS A 71 0.75 -1.42 6.24
N ASN A 72 0.63 -2.71 5.92
CA ASN A 72 1.62 -3.71 6.32
C ASN A 72 3.01 -3.39 5.74
N TYR A 73 3.09 -2.97 4.47
CA TYR A 73 4.37 -2.53 3.89
C TYR A 73 4.96 -1.31 4.59
N LEU A 74 4.13 -0.32 4.92
CA LEU A 74 4.57 0.86 5.69
C LEU A 74 5.09 0.46 7.08
N PHE A 75 4.42 -0.46 7.79
CA PHE A 75 4.91 -0.97 9.06
C PHE A 75 6.20 -1.78 8.93
N GLN A 76 6.35 -2.57 7.86
CA GLN A 76 7.59 -3.29 7.60
C GLN A 76 8.74 -2.36 7.24
N ALA A 77 8.46 -1.20 6.66
CA ALA A 77 9.45 -0.21 6.31
C ALA A 77 10.02 0.56 7.52
N LEU A 78 9.26 0.64 8.60
CA LEU A 78 9.61 1.36 9.81
C LEU A 78 10.07 0.38 10.90
N ASP A 79 11.29 0.57 11.41
CA ASP A 79 11.73 -0.20 12.57
C ASP A 79 10.93 0.21 13.82
N ARG A 80 10.70 -0.76 14.70
CA ARG A 80 9.98 -0.55 15.97
C ARG A 80 10.57 0.58 16.81
N SER A 81 11.88 0.74 16.79
CA SER A 81 12.61 1.80 17.51
C SER A 81 12.29 3.22 17.01
N ILE A 82 11.78 3.37 15.79
CA ILE A 82 11.31 4.65 15.25
C ILE A 82 9.89 4.93 15.74
N LEU A 83 9.03 3.92 15.75
CA LEU A 83 7.65 4.03 16.24
C LEU A 83 7.59 4.37 17.74
N GLU A 84 8.53 3.87 18.54
CA GLU A 84 8.61 4.15 19.98
C GLU A 84 9.13 5.56 20.33
N LYS A 85 9.59 6.34 19.33
CA LYS A 85 10.10 7.71 19.53
C LYS A 85 9.02 8.80 19.32
N PHE A 86 7.83 8.43 18.85
CA PHE A 86 6.68 9.32 18.67
C PHE A 86 5.61 9.00 19.72
#